data_AF-A0A1H5HXX9-F1
#
_entry.id   AF-A0A1H5HXX9-F1
#
_cell.length_a   1.000
_cell.length_b   1.000
_cell.length_c   1.000
_cell.angle_alpha   90.00
_cell.angle_beta   90.00
_cell.angle_gamma   90.00
#
_symmetry.space_group_name_H-M   'P 1'
#
loop_
_entity.id
_entity.type
_entity.pdbx_description
1 polymer ?
#
loop_
_entity_poly.entity_id
_entity_poly.type
_entity_poly.pdbx_seq_one_letter_code
_entity_poly.pdbx_strand_id
1 'polypeptide(L)'
;MNAAKIGHQRAPKFDVERTSRNLSGTTNYLTVAAELEGLRAKKSIYDFDGWSGLLSFFEGLAVSWRGWDGEKNFHSLEGVFRLSAKHDGHVRLRLELEDFDRPDTWTIKAEVTLDPGEDLTAASAELRDLVATQEP
;
A
#
# COMPACT_ATOMS: atom_id res chain seq x y z
N MET A 1 -0.48 -6.73 -16.78
CA MET A 1 -0.27 -6.78 -15.31
C MET A 1 -0.47 -5.35 -14.84
N ASN A 2 -1.46 -5.10 -13.96
CA ASN A 2 -1.68 -3.78 -13.38
C ASN A 2 -1.05 -3.79 -12.00
N ALA A 3 -0.21 -2.80 -11.71
CA ALA A 3 0.47 -2.63 -10.44
C ALA A 3 0.50 -1.14 -10.09
N ALA A 4 0.44 -0.84 -8.79
CA ALA A 4 0.67 0.51 -8.27
C ALA A 4 2.00 0.54 -7.51
N LYS A 5 2.80 1.58 -7.75
CA LYS A 5 4.11 1.76 -7.14
C LYS A 5 4.07 2.93 -6.18
N ILE A 6 4.59 2.70 -4.98
CA ILE A 6 4.67 3.72 -3.94
C ILE A 6 6.14 3.92 -3.61
N GLY A 7 6.62 5.16 -3.79
CA GLY A 7 8.00 5.56 -3.55
C GLY A 7 8.90 5.53 -4.79
N HIS A 8 10.13 6.03 -4.63
CA HIS A 8 11.08 6.24 -5.72
C HIS A 8 12.16 5.17 -5.86
N GLN A 9 12.91 5.19 -6.98
CA GLN A 9 14.01 4.27 -7.26
C GLN A 9 15.15 4.24 -6.24
N ARG A 10 15.36 5.33 -5.51
CA ARG A 10 16.42 5.44 -4.50
C ARG A 10 15.92 5.26 -3.06
N ALA A 11 14.61 5.05 -2.89
CA ALA A 11 13.97 4.74 -1.62
C ALA A 11 13.43 3.30 -1.66
N PRO A 12 13.08 2.72 -0.51
CA PRO A 12 12.29 1.49 -0.49
C PRO A 12 11.04 1.67 -1.36
N LYS A 13 10.61 0.60 -2.03
CA LYS A 13 9.39 0.64 -2.84
C LYS A 13 8.42 -0.40 -2.37
N PHE A 14 7.16 -0.04 -2.54
CA PHE A 14 6.07 -0.98 -2.37
C PHE A 14 5.35 -1.12 -3.70
N ASP A 15 5.34 -2.34 -4.22
CA ASP A 15 4.54 -2.69 -5.39
C ASP A 15 3.29 -3.42 -4.90
N VAL A 16 2.14 -2.95 -5.36
CA VAL A 16 0.86 -3.61 -5.12
C VAL A 16 0.39 -4.17 -6.44
N GLU A 17 0.34 -5.49 -6.54
CA GLU A 17 0.03 -6.21 -7.78
C GLU A 17 -1.28 -6.99 -7.66
N ARG A 18 -2.07 -7.00 -8.74
CA ARG A 18 -3.30 -7.79 -8.81
C ARG A 18 -3.00 -9.27 -9.00
N THR A 19 -3.52 -10.13 -8.12
CA THR A 19 -3.22 -11.58 -8.14
C THR A 19 -4.39 -12.45 -8.59
N SER A 20 -5.65 -12.08 -8.28
CA SER A 20 -6.82 -12.83 -8.74
C SER A 20 -8.09 -11.98 -8.76
N ARG A 21 -8.97 -12.21 -9.74
CA ARG A 21 -10.36 -11.75 -9.71
C ARG A 21 -11.24 -12.85 -9.11
N ASN A 22 -12.29 -12.47 -8.39
CA ASN A 22 -13.37 -13.40 -8.06
C ASN A 22 -14.38 -13.49 -9.23
N LEU A 23 -15.40 -14.33 -9.06
CA LEU A 23 -16.48 -14.52 -10.06
C LEU A 23 -17.30 -13.25 -10.32
N SER A 24 -17.29 -12.28 -9.39
CA SER A 24 -17.97 -10.98 -9.54
C SER A 24 -17.11 -9.90 -10.21
N GLY A 25 -15.89 -10.22 -10.66
CA GLY A 25 -15.00 -9.27 -11.33
C GLY A 25 -14.23 -8.33 -10.38
N THR A 26 -14.48 -8.40 -9.07
CA THR A 26 -13.79 -7.61 -8.05
C THR A 26 -12.47 -8.28 -7.63
N THR A 27 -11.48 -7.46 -7.27
CA THR A 27 -10.17 -7.96 -6.83
C THR A 27 -10.18 -8.14 -5.32
N ASN A 28 -10.41 -9.38 -4.89
CA ASN A 28 -10.38 -9.71 -3.46
C ASN A 28 -8.96 -9.89 -2.93
N TYR A 29 -7.95 -10.00 -3.81
CA TYR A 29 -6.57 -10.20 -3.41
C TYR A 29 -5.62 -9.25 -4.12
N LEU A 30 -4.82 -8.53 -3.34
CA LEU A 30 -3.63 -7.84 -3.80
C LEU A 30 -2.40 -8.52 -3.20
N THR A 31 -1.35 -8.64 -4.00
CA THR A 31 -0.01 -8.96 -3.51
C THR A 31 0.69 -7.66 -3.20
N VAL A 32 1.05 -7.47 -1.94
CA VAL A 32 1.91 -6.38 -1.49
C VAL A 32 3.34 -6.91 -1.46
N ALA A 33 4.22 -6.24 -2.19
CA ALA A 33 5.64 -6.54 -2.22
C ALA A 33 6.43 -5.34 -1.66
N ALA A 34 7.37 -5.62 -0.77
CA ALA A 34 8.36 -4.66 -0.30
C ALA A 34 9.71 -5.02 -0.92
N GLU A 35 10.25 -4.10 -1.73
CA GLU A 35 11.55 -4.24 -2.39
C GLU A 35 12.49 -3.15 -1.89
N LEU A 36 13.53 -3.58 -1.17
CA LEU A 36 14.61 -2.74 -0.63
C LEU A 36 15.96 -3.32 -1.04
N GLU A 37 17.03 -2.55 -0.83
CA GLU A 37 18.38 -3.07 -0.95
C GLU A 37 18.57 -4.25 0.04
N GLY A 38 18.80 -5.44 -0.50
CA GLY A 38 18.99 -6.66 0.29
C GLY A 38 17.71 -7.28 0.88
N LEU A 39 16.52 -6.71 0.65
CA LEU A 39 15.25 -7.27 1.14
C LEU A 39 14.22 -7.36 0.02
N ARG A 40 13.62 -8.55 -0.11
CA ARG A 40 12.39 -8.74 -0.88
C ARG A 40 11.41 -9.55 -0.05
N ALA A 41 10.27 -8.96 0.25
CA ALA A 41 9.15 -9.64 0.91
C ALA A 41 7.89 -9.46 0.07
N LYS A 42 7.04 -10.47 0.03
CA LYS A 42 5.74 -10.38 -0.64
C LYS A 42 4.70 -11.20 0.09
N LYS A 43 3.46 -10.71 0.12
CA LYS A 43 2.32 -11.45 0.65
C LYS A 43 1.06 -11.09 -0.11
N SER A 44 0.29 -12.12 -0.47
CA SER A 44 -1.06 -11.95 -0.99
C SER A 44 -2.00 -11.80 0.18
N ILE A 45 -2.77 -10.71 0.17
CA ILE A 45 -3.64 -10.31 1.26
C ILE A 45 -5.07 -10.28 0.72
N TYR A 46 -6.02 -10.76 1.51
CA TYR A 46 -7.43 -10.71 1.18
C TYR A 46 -8.05 -9.40 1.67
N ASP A 47 -8.98 -8.87 0.88
CA ASP A 47 -9.89 -7.82 1.27
C ASP A 47 -11.30 -8.08 0.70
N PHE A 48 -12.32 -7.71 1.46
CA PHE A 48 -13.73 -7.95 1.10
C PHE A 48 -14.41 -6.69 0.52
N ASP A 49 -13.85 -5.50 0.75
CA ASP A 49 -14.43 -4.22 0.34
C ASP A 49 -13.83 -3.68 -0.97
N GLY A 50 -13.00 -4.50 -1.62
CA GLY A 50 -12.35 -4.15 -2.86
C GLY A 50 -11.23 -3.13 -2.68
N TRP A 51 -10.60 -3.10 -1.51
CA TRP A 51 -9.48 -2.22 -1.16
C TRP A 51 -9.85 -0.74 -1.07
N SER A 52 -11.12 -0.44 -0.79
CA SER A 52 -11.64 0.91 -0.59
C SER A 52 -10.97 1.62 0.59
N GLY A 53 -10.64 0.89 1.67
CA GLY A 53 -9.91 1.43 2.82
C GLY A 53 -8.48 1.84 2.47
N LEU A 54 -7.77 1.04 1.68
CA LEU A 54 -6.40 1.36 1.22
C LEU A 54 -6.42 2.57 0.28
N LEU A 55 -7.38 2.60 -0.66
CA LEU A 55 -7.55 3.73 -1.56
C LEU A 55 -7.87 5.03 -0.78
N SER A 56 -8.81 4.96 0.16
CA SER A 56 -9.20 6.11 1.00
C SER A 56 -8.03 6.63 1.84
N PHE A 57 -7.16 5.73 2.30
CA PHE A 57 -5.93 6.11 3.01
C PHE A 57 -5.03 6.98 2.11
N PHE A 58 -4.67 6.49 0.91
CA PHE A 58 -3.81 7.24 -0.01
C PHE A 58 -4.47 8.51 -0.56
N GLU A 59 -5.76 8.49 -0.86
CA GLU A 59 -6.53 9.69 -1.23
C GLU A 59 -6.51 10.73 -0.11
N GLY A 60 -6.68 10.30 1.14
CA GLY A 60 -6.61 11.15 2.31
C GLY A 60 -5.23 11.77 2.53
N LEU A 61 -4.14 11.06 2.20
CA LEU A 61 -2.79 11.61 2.19
C LEU A 61 -2.60 12.62 1.06
N ALA A 62 -3.04 12.29 -0.15
CA ALA A 62 -2.94 13.16 -1.32
C ALA A 62 -3.71 14.47 -1.14
N VAL A 63 -4.94 14.43 -0.59
CA VAL A 63 -5.72 15.65 -0.31
C VAL A 63 -5.07 16.50 0.78
N SER A 64 -4.48 15.85 1.79
CA SER A 64 -3.85 16.53 2.93
C SER A 64 -2.35 16.77 2.71
N TRP A 65 -1.85 16.80 1.47
CA TRP A 65 -0.41 16.82 1.19
C TRP A 65 0.32 18.01 1.83
N ARG A 66 -0.39 19.11 2.08
CA ARG A 66 0.15 20.31 2.76
C ARG A 66 0.46 20.10 4.24
N GLY A 67 -0.06 19.04 4.85
CA GLY A 67 0.17 18.69 6.25
C GLY A 67 -1.04 18.06 6.92
N TRP A 68 -0.76 17.27 7.96
CA TRP A 68 -1.74 16.80 8.95
C TRP A 68 -1.03 16.58 10.28
N ASP A 69 -1.77 16.67 11.38
CA ASP A 69 -1.24 16.36 12.70
C ASP A 69 -1.35 14.86 13.01
N GLY A 70 -0.39 14.36 13.79
CA GLY A 70 -0.38 12.96 14.24
C GLY A 70 -0.04 11.95 13.14
N GLU A 71 -0.55 10.74 13.30
CA GLU A 71 -0.35 9.64 12.36
C GLU A 71 -1.67 9.23 11.71
N LYS A 72 -1.65 9.06 10.39
CA LYS A 72 -2.72 8.40 9.65
C LYS A 72 -2.35 6.94 9.48
N ASN A 73 -3.30 6.04 9.68
CA ASN A 73 -3.04 4.61 9.72
C ASN A 73 -4.00 3.85 8.80
N PHE A 74 -3.51 2.76 8.23
CA PHE A 74 -4.27 1.76 7.52
C PHE A 74 -3.86 0.36 8.00
N HIS A 75 -4.81 -0.57 8.04
CA HIS A 75 -4.55 -1.98 8.26
C HIS A 75 -5.48 -2.81 7.38
N SER A 76 -4.98 -3.92 6.85
CA SER A 76 -5.81 -4.92 6.20
C SER A 76 -6.73 -5.62 7.22
N LEU A 77 -7.75 -6.32 6.73
CA LEU A 77 -8.73 -7.03 7.56
C LEU A 77 -8.08 -7.95 8.60
N GLU A 78 -7.07 -8.71 8.19
CA GLU A 78 -6.34 -9.65 9.06
C GLU A 78 -5.21 -8.98 9.86
N GLY A 79 -5.00 -7.68 9.66
CA GLY A 79 -3.94 -6.91 10.31
C GLY A 79 -2.52 -7.25 9.85
N VAL A 80 -2.33 -8.20 8.93
CA VAL A 80 -1.01 -8.63 8.42
C VAL A 80 -0.30 -7.59 7.58
N PHE A 81 -1.01 -6.59 7.08
CA PHE A 81 -0.48 -5.48 6.30
C PHE A 81 -0.93 -4.16 6.94
N ARG A 82 0.04 -3.35 7.37
CA ARG A 82 -0.20 -2.07 8.02
C ARG A 82 0.60 -0.98 7.35
N LEU A 83 -0.01 0.20 7.26
CA LEU A 83 0.65 1.43 6.86
C LEU A 83 0.46 2.48 7.96
N SER A 84 1.49 3.24 8.26
CA SER A 84 1.38 4.48 9.02
C SER A 84 2.07 5.62 8.28
N ALA A 85 1.45 6.80 8.28
CA ALA A 85 1.96 7.97 7.60
C ALA A 85 1.99 9.17 8.53
N LYS A 86 3.14 9.84 8.57
CA LYS A 86 3.36 11.07 9.30
C LYS A 86 3.85 12.18 8.36
N HIS A 87 3.40 13.40 8.61
CA HIS A 87 3.92 14.59 7.94
C HIS A 87 4.82 15.39 8.88
N ASP A 88 6.06 15.64 8.47
CA ASP A 88 7.05 16.44 9.21
C ASP A 88 7.82 17.41 8.30
N GLY A 89 7.18 17.83 7.20
CA GLY A 89 7.81 18.53 6.08
C GLY A 89 8.08 17.61 4.89
N HIS A 90 8.22 16.31 5.13
CA HIS A 90 8.06 15.24 4.15
C HIS A 90 6.96 14.28 4.60
N VAL A 91 6.59 13.32 3.76
CA VAL A 91 5.71 12.23 4.18
C VAL A 91 6.54 10.99 4.46
N ARG A 92 6.57 10.59 5.73
CA ARG A 92 7.19 9.33 6.18
C ARG A 92 6.11 8.27 6.19
N LEU A 93 6.18 7.33 5.25
CA LEU A 93 5.26 6.21 5.14
C LEU A 93 5.98 4.94 5.60
N ARG A 94 5.46 4.33 6.67
CA ARG A 94 5.95 3.07 7.20
C ARG A 94 5.04 1.93 6.77
N LEU A 95 5.65 0.87 6.28
CA LEU A 95 5.03 -0.41 5.97
C LEU A 95 5.40 -1.41 7.05
N GLU A 96 4.42 -2.17 7.52
CA GLU A 96 4.64 -3.43 8.22
C GLU A 96 3.90 -4.55 7.49
N LEU A 97 4.61 -5.65 7.22
CA LEU A 97 4.06 -6.83 6.58
C LEU A 97 4.47 -8.09 7.35
N GLU A 98 3.50 -8.93 7.64
CA GLU A 98 3.65 -10.09 8.53
C GLU A 98 3.09 -11.37 7.91
N ASP A 99 3.79 -12.48 8.15
CA ASP A 99 3.29 -13.82 7.88
C ASP A 99 3.44 -14.70 9.12
N PHE A 100 2.31 -14.99 9.77
CA PHE A 100 2.24 -15.82 10.97
C PHE A 100 1.46 -17.11 10.76
N ASP A 101 0.81 -17.29 9.59
CA ASP A 101 -0.02 -18.47 9.29
C ASP A 101 0.80 -19.67 8.78
N ARG A 102 2.13 -19.53 8.75
CA ARG A 102 3.09 -20.52 8.27
C ARG A 102 4.11 -20.84 9.37
N PRO A 103 4.72 -22.04 9.36
CA PRO A 103 5.75 -22.40 10.34
C PRO A 103 6.96 -21.44 10.33
N ASP A 104 7.32 -20.95 9.15
CA ASP A 104 8.40 -19.99 8.95
C ASP A 104 7.87 -18.57 9.03
N THR A 105 7.56 -18.13 10.26
CA THR A 105 6.97 -16.81 10.48
C THR A 105 7.97 -15.70 10.18
N TRP A 106 7.49 -14.60 9.59
CA TRP A 106 8.33 -13.43 9.36
C TRP A 106 7.56 -12.12 9.54
N THR A 107 8.32 -11.08 9.86
CA THR A 107 7.85 -9.69 9.89
C THR A 107 8.90 -8.83 9.22
N ILE A 108 8.45 -7.94 8.33
CA ILE A 108 9.29 -6.89 7.77
C ILE A 108 8.70 -5.54 8.12
N LYS A 109 9.59 -4.57 8.35
CA LYS A 109 9.25 -3.16 8.53
C LYS A 109 10.12 -2.36 7.59
N ALA A 110 9.49 -1.47 6.83
CA ALA A 110 10.16 -0.59 5.89
C ALA A 110 9.60 0.83 6.04
N GLU A 111 10.44 1.83 5.82
CA GLU A 111 10.03 3.23 5.83
C GLU A 111 10.46 3.88 4.53
N VAL A 112 9.54 4.58 3.86
CA VAL A 112 9.80 5.40 2.68
C VAL A 112 9.54 6.84 3.02
N THR A 113 10.37 7.71 2.45
CA THR A 113 10.08 9.14 2.40
C THR A 113 9.48 9.43 1.04
N LEU A 114 8.31 10.05 1.03
CA LEU A 114 7.59 10.48 -0.16
C LEU A 114 7.61 12.01 -0.24
N ASP A 115 7.71 12.52 -1.46
CA ASP A 115 7.55 13.94 -1.72
C ASP A 115 6.08 14.34 -1.47
N PRO A 116 5.82 15.36 -0.64
CA PRO A 116 4.47 15.85 -0.43
C PRO A 116 3.87 16.33 -1.76
N GLY A 117 2.71 15.79 -2.12
CA GLY A 117 1.98 16.21 -3.31
C GLY A 117 2.20 15.27 -4.49
N GLU A 118 3.34 15.36 -5.19
CA GLU A 118 3.58 14.61 -6.44
C GLU A 118 3.49 13.09 -6.22
N ASP A 119 4.32 12.53 -5.33
CA ASP A 119 4.33 11.09 -5.04
C ASP A 119 3.00 10.59 -4.51
N LEU A 120 2.35 11.36 -3.64
CA LEU A 120 1.05 10.98 -3.06
C LEU A 120 -0.05 10.98 -4.12
N THR A 121 -0.02 11.97 -5.02
CA THR A 121 -1.00 12.08 -6.10
C THR A 121 -0.81 10.94 -7.11
N ALA A 122 0.44 10.64 -7.48
CA ALA A 122 0.77 9.53 -8.35
C ALA A 122 0.36 8.18 -7.71
N ALA A 123 0.77 7.93 -6.46
CA ALA A 123 0.40 6.71 -5.74
C ALA A 123 -1.13 6.56 -5.61
N SER A 124 -1.86 7.63 -5.29
CA SER A 124 -3.32 7.61 -5.21
C SER A 124 -3.96 7.32 -6.57
N ALA A 125 -3.45 7.90 -7.66
CA ALA A 125 -3.95 7.65 -9.00
C ALA A 125 -3.68 6.20 -9.46
N GLU A 126 -2.45 5.70 -9.29
CA GLU A 126 -2.08 4.34 -9.65
C GLU A 126 -2.86 3.30 -8.84
N LEU A 127 -3.05 3.52 -7.53
CA LEU A 127 -3.89 2.67 -6.69
C LEU A 127 -5.35 2.73 -7.12
N ARG A 128 -5.85 3.91 -7.48
CA ARG A 128 -7.21 4.04 -8.02
C ARG A 128 -7.35 3.23 -9.28
N ASP A 129 -6.43 3.31 -10.23
CA ASP A 129 -6.51 2.54 -11.47
C ASP A 129 -6.38 1.02 -11.23
N LEU A 130 -5.49 0.64 -10.31
CA LEU A 130 -5.32 -0.75 -9.87
C LEU A 130 -6.60 -1.31 -9.23
N VAL A 131 -7.33 -0.49 -8.47
CA VAL A 131 -8.57 -0.89 -7.81
C VAL A 131 -9.78 -0.75 -8.73
N ALA A 132 -9.84 0.28 -9.59
CA ALA A 132 -11.00 0.69 -10.39
C ALA A 132 -11.10 0.03 -11.77
N THR A 133 -10.11 -0.74 -12.24
CA THR A 133 -10.26 -1.62 -13.43
C THR A 133 -11.22 -2.80 -13.16
N GLN A 134 -12.41 -2.47 -12.65
CA GLN A 134 -13.48 -3.27 -12.10
C GLN A 134 -14.82 -3.09 -12.83
N GLU A 135 -14.93 -2.16 -13.79
CA GLU A 135 -16.14 -2.12 -14.62
C GLU A 135 -16.07 -3.20 -15.73
N PRO A 136 -17.17 -3.92 -15.98
CA PRO A 136 -17.28 -4.91 -17.05
C PRO A 136 -17.10 -4.31 -18.45
#